data_AF-A0A2D4PB32-F1
#
_entry.id   AF-A0A2D4PB32-F1
#
_cell.length_a   1.000
_cell.length_b   1.000
_cell.length_c   1.000
_cell.angle_alpha   90.00
_cell.angle_beta   90.00
_cell.angle_gamma   90.00
#
_symmetry.space_group_name_H-M   'P 1'
#
loop_
_entity.id
_entity.type
_entity.pdbx_description
1 polymer ?
#
loop_
_entity_poly.entity_id
_entity_poly.type
_entity_poly.pdbx_seq_one_letter_code
_entity_poly.pdbx_strand_id
1 'polypeptide(L)'
;GPKDWSNSRYDYVMKLRQAALQSARDIWADYILFVDADNLLTNPDTLGLLIAENKTIVAPMLDSRAAYSNFWCGMTSQGYYKRTPAYIPIRKRDRRGCFAVPMVHSTFLISLQKEASQNLVFYPPNPDYTWAFDDIIVFAFACRQAEVQMYVCNKEEYGFLPVPLRSHGTLRDEMESFMHV
;
A
#
# COMPACT_ATOMS: atom_id res chain seq x y z
N GLY A 1 11.44 -2.73 20.10
CA GLY A 1 11.91 -1.34 20.13
C GLY A 1 10.89 -0.42 19.47
N PRO A 2 11.18 0.87 19.21
CA PRO A 2 10.22 1.77 18.56
C PRO A 2 9.85 1.32 17.14
N LYS A 3 10.68 0.50 16.49
CA LYS A 3 10.47 -0.12 15.17
C LYS A 3 9.89 -1.52 15.19
N ASP A 4 9.50 -2.01 16.36
CA ASP A 4 8.85 -3.31 16.48
C ASP A 4 7.36 -3.21 16.12
N TRP A 5 6.87 -4.15 15.30
CA TRP A 5 5.49 -4.19 14.84
C TRP A 5 4.77 -5.37 15.51
N SER A 6 4.31 -5.13 16.74
CA SER A 6 3.50 -6.10 17.48
C SER A 6 2.10 -6.23 16.88
N ASN A 7 1.42 -7.35 17.13
CA ASN A 7 0.02 -7.54 16.73
C ASN A 7 -0.88 -6.39 17.22
N SER A 8 -0.64 -5.84 18.41
CA SER A 8 -1.39 -4.69 18.92
C SER A 8 -1.20 -3.42 18.09
N ARG A 9 -0.02 -3.19 17.50
CA ARG A 9 0.23 -2.06 16.60
C ARG A 9 -0.46 -2.25 15.25
N TYR A 10 -0.39 -3.45 14.68
CA TYR A 10 -1.13 -3.78 13.47
C TYR A 10 -2.64 -3.63 13.66
N ASP A 11 -3.19 -4.18 14.75
CA ASP A 11 -4.62 -4.03 15.10
C ASP A 11 -5.03 -2.56 15.20
N TYR A 12 -4.20 -1.74 15.86
CA TYR A 12 -4.46 -0.31 16.00
C TYR A 12 -4.44 0.43 14.67
N VAL A 13 -3.42 0.22 13.82
CA VAL A 13 -3.33 0.86 12.50
C VAL A 13 -4.46 0.42 11.58
N MET A 14 -4.84 -0.86 11.59
CA MET A 14 -5.97 -1.36 10.81
C MET A 14 -7.29 -0.69 11.23
N LYS A 15 -7.52 -0.50 12.53
CA LYS A 15 -8.69 0.25 13.05
C LYS A 15 -8.69 1.71 12.59
N LEU A 16 -7.53 2.37 12.60
CA LEU A 16 -7.41 3.75 12.10
C LEU A 16 -7.69 3.84 10.60
N ARG A 17 -7.13 2.93 9.79
CA ARG A 17 -7.40 2.86 8.34
C ARG A 17 -8.88 2.58 8.07
N GLN A 18 -9.50 1.69 8.84
CA GLN A 18 -10.93 1.40 8.74
C GLN A 18 -11.79 2.62 9.09
N ALA A 19 -11.46 3.33 10.16
CA ALA A 19 -12.18 4.55 10.56
C ALA A 19 -12.07 5.66 9.50
N ALA A 20 -10.88 5.81 8.90
CA ALA A 20 -10.68 6.76 7.79
C ALA A 20 -11.51 6.38 6.55
N LEU A 21 -11.53 5.10 6.17
CA LEU A 21 -12.35 4.59 5.07
C LEU A 21 -13.85 4.83 5.32
N GLN A 22 -14.32 4.57 6.55
CA GLN A 22 -15.71 4.81 6.91
C GLN A 22 -16.05 6.29 6.87
N SER A 23 -15.18 7.14 7.43
CA SER A 23 -15.39 8.60 7.43
C SER A 23 -15.49 9.15 6.01
N ALA A 24 -14.65 8.67 5.08
CA ALA A 24 -14.72 9.08 3.68
C ALA A 24 -16.03 8.67 3.00
N ARG A 25 -16.56 7.48 3.33
CA ARG A 25 -17.89 7.04 2.84
C ARG A 25 -19.02 7.89 3.43
N ASP A 26 -18.94 8.22 4.72
CA ASP A 26 -19.96 8.99 5.44
C ASP A 26 -20.09 10.42 4.93
N ILE A 27 -18.99 11.01 4.44
CA ILE A 27 -19.00 12.35 3.80
C ILE A 27 -19.21 12.31 2.28
N TRP A 28 -19.54 11.13 1.72
CA TRP A 28 -19.70 10.90 0.28
C TRP A 28 -18.49 11.34 -0.56
N ALA A 29 -17.27 11.08 -0.08
CA ALA A 29 -16.08 11.34 -0.85
C ALA A 29 -16.01 10.42 -2.07
N ASP A 30 -15.58 10.97 -3.21
CA ASP A 30 -15.38 10.19 -4.45
C ASP A 30 -14.18 9.24 -4.38
N TYR A 31 -13.16 9.67 -3.62
CA TYR A 31 -11.89 8.99 -3.47
C TYR A 31 -11.34 9.18 -2.06
N ILE A 32 -10.53 8.22 -1.61
CA ILE A 32 -9.66 8.37 -0.43
C ILE A 32 -8.23 8.01 -0.81
N LEU A 33 -7.30 8.93 -0.55
CA LEU A 33 -5.87 8.71 -0.73
C LEU A 33 -5.25 8.40 0.65
N PHE A 34 -4.75 7.18 0.82
CA PHE A 34 -3.92 6.84 1.97
C PHE A 34 -2.47 7.23 1.68
N VAL A 35 -1.83 7.93 2.61
CA VAL A 35 -0.41 8.30 2.54
C VAL A 35 0.21 8.08 3.92
N ASP A 36 1.13 7.12 4.02
CA ASP A 36 1.93 6.97 5.24
C ASP A 36 2.82 8.22 5.43
N ALA A 37 3.01 8.64 6.68
CA ALA A 37 3.62 9.93 7.01
C ALA A 37 5.09 10.06 6.56
N ASP A 38 5.75 8.94 6.30
CA ASP A 38 7.12 8.84 5.82
C ASP A 38 7.24 8.66 4.30
N ASN A 39 6.11 8.66 3.57
CA ASN A 39 6.11 8.65 2.11
C ASN A 39 6.12 10.07 1.55
N LEU A 40 7.10 10.35 0.68
CA LEU A 40 7.35 11.66 0.11
C LEU A 40 6.82 11.73 -1.32
N LEU A 41 5.62 12.27 -1.51
CA LEU A 41 5.10 12.57 -2.84
C LEU A 41 5.76 13.84 -3.39
N THR A 42 6.61 13.69 -4.39
CA THR A 42 7.33 14.81 -5.02
C THR A 42 6.65 15.28 -6.30
N ASN A 43 5.82 14.45 -6.90
CA ASN A 43 5.06 14.80 -8.09
C ASN A 43 3.73 15.44 -7.70
N PRO A 44 3.52 16.74 -8.00
CA PRO A 44 2.30 17.45 -7.62
C PRO A 44 1.05 16.93 -8.33
N ASP A 45 1.22 16.27 -9.48
CA ASP A 45 0.11 15.73 -10.28
C ASP A 45 -0.32 14.33 -9.83
N THR A 46 0.32 13.75 -8.80
CA THR A 46 0.10 12.36 -8.35
C THR A 46 -1.38 12.01 -8.19
N LEU A 47 -2.17 12.84 -7.49
CA LEU A 47 -3.59 12.55 -7.26
C LEU A 47 -4.37 12.50 -8.58
N GLY A 48 -4.19 13.49 -9.45
CA GLY A 48 -4.88 13.56 -10.74
C GLY A 48 -4.49 12.41 -11.66
N LEU A 49 -3.20 12.06 -11.69
CA LEU A 49 -2.68 10.92 -12.46
C LEU A 49 -3.30 9.60 -11.98
N LEU A 50 -3.40 9.37 -10.67
CA LEU A 50 -4.01 8.17 -10.11
C LEU A 50 -5.52 8.08 -10.41
N ILE A 51 -6.24 9.21 -10.31
CA ILE A 51 -7.67 9.29 -10.67
C ILE A 51 -7.86 8.92 -12.14
N ALA A 52 -7.00 9.41 -13.04
CA ALA A 52 -7.08 9.17 -14.48
C ALA A 52 -6.93 7.69 -14.87
N GLU A 53 -6.31 6.85 -14.02
CA GLU A 53 -6.19 5.40 -14.28
C GLU A 53 -7.52 4.65 -14.15
N ASN A 54 -8.53 5.28 -13.53
CA ASN A 54 -9.89 4.75 -13.39
C ASN A 54 -9.94 3.33 -12.79
N LYS A 55 -9.12 3.08 -11.76
CA LYS A 55 -9.06 1.80 -11.03
C LYS A 55 -9.74 1.91 -9.67
N THR A 56 -10.20 0.78 -9.13
CA THR A 56 -10.76 0.73 -7.77
C THR A 56 -9.69 0.99 -6.73
N ILE A 57 -8.52 0.36 -6.85
CA ILE A 57 -7.35 0.62 -6.00
C ILE A 57 -6.13 0.81 -6.89
N VAL A 58 -5.43 1.92 -6.73
CA VAL A 58 -4.20 2.22 -7.50
C VAL A 58 -3.16 2.91 -6.64
N ALA A 59 -1.92 2.43 -6.72
CA ALA A 59 -0.78 3.00 -6.03
C ALA A 59 0.18 3.68 -7.02
N PRO A 60 0.73 4.85 -6.67
CA PRO A 60 1.90 5.38 -7.35
C PRO A 60 3.11 4.52 -6.95
N MET A 61 3.91 4.06 -7.92
CA MET A 61 5.16 3.37 -7.60
C MET A 61 6.13 4.37 -6.97
N LEU A 62 6.45 4.18 -5.71
CA LEU A 62 7.39 5.00 -4.96
C LEU A 62 8.80 4.40 -5.04
N ASP A 63 9.79 5.27 -5.23
CA ASP A 63 11.19 4.89 -5.30
C ASP A 63 11.82 4.76 -3.91
N SER A 64 12.63 3.73 -3.72
CA SER A 64 13.47 3.57 -2.53
C SER A 64 14.92 3.31 -2.95
N ARG A 65 15.86 3.44 -2.00
CA ARG A 65 17.29 3.20 -2.25
C ARG A 65 17.66 1.74 -2.50
N ALA A 66 16.74 0.81 -2.28
CA ALA A 66 16.96 -0.62 -2.44
C ALA A 66 15.90 -1.25 -3.35
N ALA A 67 15.90 -2.59 -3.42
CA ALA A 67 14.83 -3.36 -4.04
C ALA A 67 13.55 -3.42 -3.16
N TYR A 68 13.37 -2.47 -2.23
CA TYR A 68 12.13 -2.32 -1.48
C TYR A 68 11.17 -1.42 -2.28
N SER A 69 9.87 -1.67 -2.16
CA SER A 69 8.85 -0.95 -2.91
C SER A 69 7.50 -1.10 -2.25
N ASN A 70 6.60 -0.15 -2.50
CA ASN A 70 5.24 -0.13 -1.98
C ASN A 70 4.26 -1.11 -2.66
N PHE A 71 4.77 -2.19 -3.27
CA PHE A 71 3.99 -3.20 -3.97
C PHE A 71 4.73 -4.55 -4.02
N TRP A 72 3.97 -5.64 -4.11
CA TRP A 72 4.49 -6.98 -4.37
C TRP A 72 3.98 -7.52 -5.71
N CYS A 73 4.84 -8.10 -6.54
CA CYS A 73 4.41 -8.75 -7.80
C CYS A 73 3.91 -10.19 -7.64
N GLY A 74 3.92 -10.73 -6.42
CA GLY A 74 3.53 -12.11 -6.16
C GLY A 74 3.34 -12.33 -4.68
N MET A 75 2.46 -13.27 -4.35
CA MET A 75 2.25 -13.78 -3.00
C MET A 75 2.29 -15.31 -3.00
N THR A 76 2.73 -15.91 -1.89
CA THR A 76 2.61 -17.35 -1.65
C THR A 76 1.17 -17.71 -1.28
N SER A 77 0.85 -19.01 -1.21
CA SER A 77 -0.48 -19.46 -0.74
C SER A 77 -0.76 -19.09 0.72
N GLN A 78 0.28 -18.81 1.51
CA GLN A 78 0.21 -18.33 2.90
C GLN A 78 0.26 -16.80 3.02
N GLY A 79 0.17 -16.07 1.90
CA GLY A 79 0.07 -14.60 1.92
C GLY A 79 1.39 -13.85 2.03
N TYR A 80 2.55 -14.52 1.95
CA TYR A 80 3.85 -13.86 2.04
C TYR A 80 4.35 -13.37 0.68
N TYR A 81 5.26 -12.41 0.70
CA TYR A 81 5.97 -11.92 -0.49
C TYR A 81 6.54 -13.07 -1.32
N LYS A 82 6.25 -13.04 -2.62
CA LYS A 82 6.87 -13.91 -3.62
C LYS A 82 7.42 -13.04 -4.74
N ARG A 83 8.74 -13.05 -4.90
CA ARG A 83 9.39 -12.39 -6.03
C ARG A 83 9.00 -13.06 -7.35
N THR A 84 8.70 -12.25 -8.36
CA THR A 84 8.40 -12.74 -9.71
C THR A 84 9.31 -12.08 -10.74
N PRO A 85 9.48 -12.68 -11.94
CA PRO A 85 10.27 -12.07 -13.02
C PRO A 85 9.77 -10.69 -13.46
N ALA A 86 8.50 -10.37 -13.20
CA ALA A 86 7.92 -9.06 -13.51
C ALA A 86 8.44 -7.93 -12.60
N TYR A 87 8.94 -8.25 -11.40
CA TYR A 87 9.29 -7.26 -10.39
C TYR A 87 10.37 -6.28 -10.86
N ILE A 88 11.50 -6.79 -11.35
CA ILE A 88 12.63 -5.94 -11.75
C ILE A 88 12.26 -5.01 -12.92
N PRO A 89 11.66 -5.49 -14.02
CA PRO A 89 11.25 -4.62 -15.12
C PRO A 89 10.25 -3.53 -14.73
N ILE A 90 9.33 -3.81 -13.81
CA ILE A 90 8.38 -2.81 -13.29
C ILE A 90 9.13 -1.81 -12.39
N ARG A 91 9.91 -2.30 -11.43
CA ARG A 91 10.62 -1.48 -10.44
C ARG A 91 11.63 -0.52 -11.09
N LYS A 92 12.32 -0.97 -12.14
CA LYS A 92 13.29 -0.16 -12.91
C LYS A 92 12.65 0.72 -13.99
N ARG A 93 11.32 0.64 -14.17
CA ARG A 93 10.58 1.31 -15.25
C ARG A 93 11.05 0.89 -16.67
N ASP A 94 11.66 -0.28 -16.83
CA ASP A 94 11.93 -0.90 -18.14
C ASP A 94 10.61 -1.23 -18.85
N ARG A 95 9.58 -1.59 -18.06
CA ARG A 95 8.18 -1.69 -18.48
C ARG A 95 7.38 -0.62 -17.76
N ARG A 96 6.89 0.37 -18.50
CA ARG A 96 6.05 1.45 -17.98
C ARG A 96 4.56 1.14 -18.18
N GLY A 97 3.74 1.46 -17.18
CA GLY A 97 2.31 1.23 -17.20
C GLY A 97 1.69 1.13 -15.82
N CYS A 98 0.49 0.57 -15.78
CA CYS A 98 -0.20 0.20 -14.54
C CYS A 98 -0.42 -1.31 -14.53
N PHE A 99 0.08 -1.96 -13.49
CA PHE A 99 0.17 -3.42 -13.43
C PHE A 99 -0.72 -3.95 -12.33
N ALA A 100 -1.51 -4.98 -12.64
CA ALA A 100 -2.22 -5.75 -11.64
C ALA A 100 -1.19 -6.42 -10.71
N VAL A 101 -1.33 -6.19 -9.42
CA VAL A 101 -0.45 -6.73 -8.39
C VAL A 101 -1.28 -7.26 -7.22
N PRO A 102 -0.86 -8.35 -6.56
CA PRO A 102 -1.59 -8.90 -5.43
C PRO A 102 -1.56 -8.03 -4.18
N MET A 103 -0.69 -7.02 -4.09
CA MET A 103 -0.62 -6.12 -2.93
C MET A 103 0.05 -4.79 -3.29
N VAL A 104 -0.56 -3.69 -2.80
CA VAL A 104 0.05 -2.37 -2.68
C VAL A 104 -0.08 -1.89 -1.24
N HIS A 105 0.85 -1.06 -0.76
CA HIS A 105 0.81 -0.53 0.60
C HIS A 105 1.32 0.91 0.67
N SER A 106 1.26 1.47 1.87
CA SER A 106 1.76 2.80 2.28
C SER A 106 1.17 4.02 1.57
N THR A 107 1.21 4.09 0.24
CA THR A 107 0.48 5.11 -0.52
C THR A 107 -0.33 4.49 -1.63
N PHE A 108 -1.65 4.71 -1.59
CA PHE A 108 -2.58 4.25 -2.62
C PHE A 108 -3.90 5.00 -2.54
N LEU A 109 -4.56 5.12 -3.69
CA LEU A 109 -5.88 5.71 -3.87
C LEU A 109 -6.93 4.61 -3.95
N ILE A 110 -8.05 4.79 -3.25
CA ILE A 110 -9.26 3.99 -3.44
C ILE A 110 -10.33 4.88 -4.08
N SER A 111 -10.93 4.40 -5.17
CA SER A 111 -12.16 4.98 -5.72
C SER A 111 -13.37 4.45 -4.96
N LEU A 112 -14.09 5.35 -4.29
CA LEU A 112 -15.30 5.02 -3.52
C LEU A 112 -16.57 5.04 -4.37
N GLN A 113 -16.51 5.64 -5.56
CA GLN A 113 -17.59 5.64 -6.56
C GLN A 113 -17.84 4.26 -7.19
N LYS A 114 -16.85 3.35 -7.16
CA LYS A 114 -17.00 2.02 -7.75
C LYS A 114 -17.67 1.08 -6.75
N GLU A 115 -18.72 0.39 -7.19
CA GLU A 115 -19.47 -0.58 -6.37
C GLU A 115 -18.56 -1.62 -5.71
N ALA A 116 -17.54 -2.10 -6.43
CA ALA A 116 -16.55 -3.05 -5.91
C ALA A 116 -15.81 -2.55 -4.64
N SER A 117 -15.76 -1.24 -4.41
CA SER A 117 -15.13 -0.66 -3.21
C SER A 117 -15.99 -0.77 -1.94
N GLN A 118 -17.29 -1.07 -2.06
CA GLN A 118 -18.22 -1.09 -0.92
C GLN A 118 -17.87 -2.19 0.09
N ASN A 119 -17.39 -3.34 -0.41
CA ASN A 119 -17.02 -4.49 0.42
C ASN A 119 -15.58 -4.44 0.95
N LEU A 120 -14.81 -3.38 0.62
CA LEU A 120 -13.46 -3.20 1.14
C LEU A 120 -13.50 -2.86 2.63
N VAL A 121 -12.68 -3.57 3.39
CA VAL A 121 -12.47 -3.36 4.83
C VAL A 121 -10.99 -3.53 5.17
N PHE A 122 -10.50 -2.70 6.08
CA PHE A 122 -9.21 -2.87 6.74
C PHE A 122 -9.37 -3.61 8.07
N TYR A 123 -10.54 -3.52 8.70
CA TYR A 123 -10.83 -4.10 10.00
C TYR A 123 -12.34 -4.32 10.19
N PRO A 124 -12.79 -5.38 10.90
CA PRO A 124 -11.99 -6.51 11.40
C PRO A 124 -11.45 -7.37 10.23
N PRO A 125 -10.38 -8.18 10.46
CA PRO A 125 -9.97 -9.18 9.49
C PRO A 125 -11.13 -10.10 9.13
N ASN A 126 -11.14 -10.60 7.89
CA ASN A 126 -12.14 -11.56 7.44
C ASN A 126 -12.14 -12.81 8.34
N PRO A 127 -13.32 -13.41 8.66
CA PRO A 127 -13.39 -14.60 9.51
C PRO A 127 -12.55 -15.79 9.03
N ASP A 128 -12.33 -15.92 7.71
CA ASP A 128 -11.53 -16.98 7.10
C ASP A 128 -10.03 -16.66 7.05
N TYR A 129 -9.60 -15.53 7.63
CA TYR A 129 -8.21 -15.09 7.61
C TYR A 129 -7.33 -15.97 8.50
N THR A 130 -6.33 -16.60 7.89
CA THR A 130 -5.42 -17.55 8.58
C THR A 130 -3.93 -17.23 8.36
N TRP A 131 -3.63 -16.09 7.74
CA TRP A 131 -2.26 -15.68 7.41
C TRP A 131 -1.63 -14.86 8.55
N ALA A 132 -0.41 -14.34 8.32
CA ALA A 132 0.29 -13.50 9.28
C ALA A 132 -0.53 -12.26 9.64
N PHE A 133 -0.59 -11.90 10.92
CA PHE A 133 -1.33 -10.72 11.36
C PHE A 133 -0.52 -9.44 11.11
N ASP A 134 -0.60 -8.95 9.88
CA ASP A 134 0.09 -7.76 9.35
C ASP A 134 -0.92 -6.96 8.53
N ASP A 135 -0.94 -5.63 8.68
CA ASP A 135 -1.99 -4.78 8.11
C ASP A 135 -2.05 -4.83 6.58
N ILE A 136 -0.90 -4.94 5.90
CA ILE A 136 -0.85 -4.97 4.43
C ILE A 136 -1.29 -6.35 3.91
N ILE A 137 -0.99 -7.42 4.65
CA ILE A 137 -1.36 -8.79 4.27
C ILE A 137 -2.87 -9.00 4.52
N VAL A 138 -3.39 -8.52 5.66
CA VAL A 138 -4.82 -8.55 5.98
C VAL A 138 -5.62 -7.79 4.93
N PHE A 139 -5.19 -6.57 4.57
CA PHE A 139 -5.88 -5.78 3.56
C PHE A 139 -5.82 -6.41 2.17
N ALA A 140 -4.69 -6.98 1.77
CA ALA A 140 -4.57 -7.70 0.51
C ALA A 140 -5.52 -8.91 0.44
N PHE A 141 -5.67 -9.65 1.55
CA PHE A 141 -6.65 -10.72 1.65
C PHE A 141 -8.08 -10.19 1.55
N ALA A 142 -8.41 -9.11 2.27
CA ALA A 142 -9.74 -8.50 2.19
C ALA A 142 -10.10 -8.05 0.77
N CYS A 143 -9.16 -7.43 0.05
CA CYS A 143 -9.32 -7.07 -1.36
C CYS A 143 -9.58 -8.31 -2.22
N ARG A 144 -8.85 -9.39 -2.00
CA ARG A 144 -9.04 -10.66 -2.73
C ARG A 144 -10.41 -11.26 -2.48
N GLN A 145 -10.88 -11.29 -1.22
CA GLN A 145 -12.21 -11.81 -0.87
C GLN A 145 -13.33 -10.94 -1.46
N ALA A 146 -13.10 -9.64 -1.60
CA ALA A 146 -14.02 -8.70 -2.26
C ALA A 146 -13.88 -8.69 -3.80
N GLU A 147 -13.04 -9.55 -4.38
CA GLU A 147 -12.75 -9.60 -5.82
C GLU A 147 -12.24 -8.27 -6.40
N VAL A 148 -11.54 -7.48 -5.57
CA VAL A 148 -10.97 -6.18 -5.95
C VAL A 148 -9.49 -6.32 -6.31
N GLN A 149 -9.17 -6.08 -7.58
CA GLN A 149 -7.80 -6.04 -8.07
C GLN A 149 -7.09 -4.72 -7.69
N MET A 150 -5.92 -4.84 -7.06
CA MET A 150 -5.01 -3.72 -6.83
C MET A 150 -4.07 -3.48 -8.02
N TYR A 151 -3.68 -2.22 -8.23
CA TYR A 151 -2.78 -1.83 -9.30
C TYR A 151 -1.63 -0.96 -8.78
N VAL A 152 -0.44 -1.12 -9.34
CA VAL A 152 0.68 -0.18 -9.18
C VAL A 152 0.99 0.49 -10.51
N CYS A 153 1.17 1.81 -10.50
CA CYS A 153 1.47 2.61 -11.68
C CYS A 153 2.87 3.20 -11.59
N ASN A 154 3.66 3.04 -12.65
CA ASN A 154 5.04 3.54 -12.73
C ASN A 154 5.28 4.41 -13.97
N LYS A 155 4.20 5.00 -14.53
CA LYS A 155 4.26 5.83 -15.73
C LYS A 155 5.11 7.09 -15.50
N GLU A 156 5.01 7.64 -14.29
CA GLU A 156 5.77 8.80 -13.83
C GLU A 156 6.70 8.46 -12.65
N GLU A 157 7.54 9.42 -12.31
CA GLU A 157 8.21 9.49 -11.01
C GLU A 157 7.25 10.18 -10.04
N TYR A 158 6.76 9.46 -9.03
CA TYR A 158 5.73 9.97 -8.12
C TYR A 158 6.28 10.48 -6.78
N GLY A 159 7.40 9.91 -6.34
CA GLY A 159 7.92 10.16 -5.00
C GLY A 159 8.77 9.02 -4.46
N PHE A 160 9.02 9.09 -3.17
CA PHE A 160 9.93 8.19 -2.46
C PHE A 160 9.31 7.57 -1.22
N LEU A 161 9.85 6.42 -0.81
CA LEU A 161 9.60 5.82 0.50
C LEU A 161 10.90 5.33 1.14
N PRO A 162 11.04 5.43 2.47
CA PRO A 162 12.20 4.90 3.17
C PRO A 162 12.20 3.36 3.16
N VAL A 163 13.39 2.79 3.32
CA VAL A 163 13.52 1.34 3.55
C VAL A 163 13.24 1.07 5.04
N PRO A 164 12.35 0.12 5.38
CA PRO A 164 12.03 -0.20 6.77
C PRO A 164 13.29 -0.61 7.55
N LEU A 165 13.42 -0.05 8.74
CA LEU A 165 14.47 -0.44 9.68
C LEU A 165 14.15 -1.79 10.32
N ARG A 166 15.19 -2.43 10.85
CA ARG A 166 15.04 -3.63 11.67
C ARG A 166 14.29 -3.30 12.98
N SER A 167 13.69 -4.30 13.61
CA SER A 167 12.89 -4.15 14.84
C SER A 167 13.65 -3.53 16.04
N HIS A 168 14.97 -3.69 16.06
CA HIS A 168 15.89 -3.10 17.04
C HIS A 168 16.44 -1.72 16.63
N GLY A 169 16.02 -1.19 15.48
CA GLY A 169 16.38 0.15 15.02
C GLY A 169 15.86 1.23 15.97
N THR A 170 16.63 2.30 16.10
CA THR A 170 16.32 3.45 16.94
C THR A 170 15.61 4.54 16.13
N LEU A 171 15.07 5.56 16.82
CA LEU A 171 14.52 6.75 16.16
C LEU A 171 15.61 7.60 15.49
N ARG A 172 16.85 7.52 15.99
CA ARG A 172 17.99 8.19 15.36
C ARG A 172 18.35 7.56 14.03
N ASP A 173 18.37 6.22 13.98
CA ASP A 173 18.60 5.48 12.74
C ASP A 173 17.52 5.82 11.69
N GLU A 174 16.28 6.06 12.13
CA GLU A 174 15.20 6.49 11.24
C GLU A 174 15.44 7.89 10.70
N MET A 175 15.79 8.84 11.57
CA MET A 175 16.12 10.20 11.13
C MET A 175 17.27 10.19 10.12
N GLU A 176 18.32 9.41 10.37
CA GLU A 176 19.45 9.26 9.44
C GLU A 176 19.00 8.61 8.13
N SER A 177 18.17 7.56 8.17
CA SER A 177 17.57 6.95 6.98
C SER A 177 16.70 7.94 6.19
N PHE A 178 15.94 8.80 6.87
CA PHE A 178 15.02 9.74 6.24
C PHE A 178 15.72 10.92 5.56
N MET A 179 16.78 11.46 6.18
CA MET A 179 17.68 12.46 5.56
C MET A 179 18.40 11.92 4.32
N HIS A 180 18.39 10.61 4.21
CA HIS A 180 18.99 9.83 3.17
C HIS A 180 17.90 9.00 2.48
N VAL A 181 16.77 9.63 2.14
CA VAL A 181 15.84 9.09 1.13
C VAL A 181 16.30 9.49 -0.25
#